data_AF-S3ZF56-F1
#
_entry.id   AF-S3ZF56-F1
#
_cell.length_a   1.000
_cell.length_b   1.000
_cell.length_c   1.000
_cell.angle_alpha   90.00
_cell.angle_beta   90.00
_cell.angle_gamma   90.00
#
_symmetry.space_group_name_H-M   'P 1'
#
loop_
_entity.id
_entity.type
_entity.pdbx_description
1 polymer ?
#
loop_
_entity_poly.entity_id
_entity_poly.type
_entity_poly.pdbx_seq_one_letter_code
_entity_poly.pdbx_strand_id
1 'polypeptide(L)'
;MLRCHKEEGEPHSPGEHIEHLVRPLSAGLAVPLFALLSAGVAVSGGALGDVFTKPETLGVVLGLVVGKAVGIFGGTWLAARFTKAELNDDLAWPDVFAVASLAGIGFTVSLLIGELAFSEDPLLTDEIKAAVLIGSLIAAVLSGILLKVRNVKYRKLWEDEERDDDLDGIPDVYEQDKPDYHLRMAEIYEKKAAEHRRLAELSAGSSDRGDGPA
;
A
#
# COMPACT_ATOMS: atom_id res chain seq x y z
N MET A 1 -7.52 -31.16 -20.90
CA MET A 1 -7.92 -29.94 -20.17
C MET A 1 -8.32 -30.35 -18.76
N LEU A 2 -7.75 -29.72 -17.73
CA LEU A 2 -8.18 -29.97 -16.35
C LEU A 2 -9.59 -29.38 -16.12
N ARG A 3 -10.39 -30.06 -15.30
CA ARG A 3 -11.74 -29.62 -14.93
C ARG A 3 -11.68 -28.50 -13.90
N CYS A 4 -12.35 -27.38 -14.17
CA CYS A 4 -12.41 -26.21 -13.27
C CYS A 4 -13.74 -26.08 -12.49
N HIS A 5 -14.61 -27.10 -12.55
CA HIS A 5 -15.84 -27.16 -11.76
C HIS A 5 -15.79 -28.34 -10.79
N LYS A 6 -16.52 -28.17 -9.68
CA LYS A 6 -16.67 -29.14 -8.60
C LYS A 6 -17.86 -30.06 -8.90
N GLU A 7 -17.71 -31.35 -8.61
CA GLU A 7 -18.80 -32.32 -8.62
C GLU A 7 -19.26 -32.68 -7.20
N GLU A 8 -20.46 -33.25 -7.07
CA GLU A 8 -21.01 -33.68 -5.77
C GLU A 8 -20.05 -34.67 -5.07
N GLY A 9 -19.67 -34.31 -3.84
CA GLY A 9 -18.73 -35.10 -3.02
C GLY A 9 -17.28 -34.60 -3.03
N GLU A 10 -16.90 -33.67 -3.91
CA GLU A 10 -15.54 -33.12 -3.94
C GLU A 10 -15.45 -31.82 -3.11
N PRO A 11 -14.41 -31.61 -2.28
CA PRO A 11 -14.24 -30.35 -1.57
C PRO A 11 -13.82 -29.19 -2.49
N HIS A 12 -12.94 -29.42 -3.46
CA HIS A 12 -12.39 -28.42 -4.40
C HIS A 12 -12.38 -28.96 -5.84
N SER A 13 -12.34 -28.07 -6.84
CA SER A 13 -12.20 -28.53 -8.24
C SER A 13 -10.79 -29.07 -8.52
N PRO A 14 -10.63 -30.03 -9.44
CA PRO A 14 -9.30 -30.56 -9.80
C PRO A 14 -8.32 -29.47 -10.27
N GLY A 15 -8.82 -28.47 -11.02
CA GLY A 15 -8.02 -27.33 -11.47
C GLY A 15 -7.54 -26.45 -10.31
N GLU A 16 -8.44 -26.11 -9.39
CA GLU A 16 -8.12 -25.33 -8.18
C GLU A 16 -7.12 -26.07 -7.29
N HIS A 17 -7.28 -27.39 -7.13
CA HIS A 17 -6.35 -28.20 -6.36
C HIS A 17 -4.93 -28.16 -6.93
N ILE A 18 -4.78 -28.33 -8.25
CA ILE A 18 -3.47 -28.24 -8.91
C ILE A 18 -2.93 -26.81 -8.84
N GLU A 19 -3.75 -25.77 -9.00
CA GLU A 19 -3.31 -24.38 -8.84
C GLU A 19 -2.68 -24.18 -7.44
N HIS A 20 -3.35 -24.62 -6.38
CA HIS A 20 -2.83 -24.49 -5.01
C HIS A 20 -1.52 -25.23 -4.79
N LEU A 21 -1.29 -26.35 -5.48
CA LEU A 21 -0.04 -27.09 -5.42
C LEU A 21 1.11 -26.39 -6.17
N VAL A 22 0.82 -25.81 -7.34
CA VAL A 22 1.84 -25.20 -8.21
C VAL A 22 2.14 -23.76 -7.81
N ARG A 23 1.16 -23.02 -7.27
CA ARG A 23 1.29 -21.61 -6.85
C ARG A 23 2.49 -21.36 -5.92
N PRO A 24 2.76 -22.14 -4.85
CA PRO A 24 3.93 -21.92 -4.00
C PRO A 24 5.25 -22.17 -4.73
N LEU A 25 5.32 -23.17 -5.62
CA LEU A 25 6.52 -23.44 -6.42
C LEU A 25 6.78 -22.32 -7.43
N SER A 26 5.72 -21.84 -8.09
CA SER A 26 5.80 -20.77 -9.08
C SER A 26 6.18 -19.44 -8.42
N ALA A 27 5.41 -19.00 -7.43
CA ALA A 27 5.63 -17.72 -6.76
C ALA A 27 6.89 -17.72 -5.87
N GLY A 28 7.21 -18.86 -5.25
CA GLY A 28 8.34 -18.98 -4.32
C GLY A 28 9.68 -19.30 -4.97
N LEU A 29 9.70 -19.97 -6.13
CA LEU A 29 10.94 -20.42 -6.78
C LEU A 29 11.06 -19.96 -8.24
N ALA A 30 10.06 -20.26 -9.07
CA ALA A 30 10.17 -20.00 -10.50
C ALA A 30 10.27 -18.50 -10.84
N VAL A 31 9.41 -17.67 -10.25
CA VAL A 31 9.38 -16.22 -10.48
C VAL A 31 10.65 -15.53 -9.94
N PRO A 32 11.13 -15.81 -8.71
CA PRO A 32 12.41 -15.27 -8.23
C PRO A 32 13.62 -15.71 -9.04
N LEU A 33 13.70 -16.98 -9.46
CA LEU A 33 14.80 -17.46 -10.30
C LEU A 33 14.78 -16.79 -11.67
N PHE A 34 13.60 -16.71 -12.31
CA PHE A 34 13.44 -16.00 -13.58
C PHE A 34 13.89 -14.54 -13.45
N ALA A 35 13.42 -13.86 -12.42
CA ALA A 35 13.82 -12.49 -12.12
C ALA A 35 15.33 -12.33 -11.96
N LEU A 36 15.98 -13.22 -11.19
CA LEU A 36 17.43 -13.20 -10.97
C LEU A 36 18.21 -13.39 -12.28
N LEU A 37 17.77 -14.33 -13.13
CA LEU A 37 18.41 -14.60 -14.42
C LEU A 37 18.20 -13.47 -15.43
N SER A 38 16.99 -12.91 -15.50
CA SER A 38 16.68 -11.80 -16.41
C SER A 38 17.30 -10.47 -15.97
N ALA A 39 17.38 -10.20 -14.67
CA ALA A 39 18.01 -9.00 -14.10
C ALA A 39 19.54 -9.11 -13.96
N GLY A 40 20.10 -10.32 -13.98
CA GLY A 40 21.53 -10.59 -13.83
C GLY A 40 22.39 -10.25 -15.06
N VAL A 41 21.79 -9.76 -16.15
CA VAL A 41 22.53 -9.19 -17.28
C VAL A 41 22.93 -7.75 -16.92
N ALA A 42 24.17 -7.39 -17.20
CA ALA A 42 24.94 -6.37 -16.49
C ALA A 42 24.25 -5.00 -16.38
N VAL A 43 23.64 -4.73 -15.22
CA VAL A 43 23.31 -3.36 -14.81
C VAL A 43 24.62 -2.63 -14.50
N SER A 44 25.28 -2.13 -15.54
CA SER A 44 26.50 -1.34 -15.40
C SER A 44 26.15 0.05 -14.86
N GLY A 45 27.07 0.67 -14.11
CA GLY A 45 26.85 2.03 -13.60
C GLY A 45 26.59 3.08 -14.69
N GLY A 46 27.07 2.84 -15.92
CA GLY A 46 26.75 3.67 -17.09
C GLY A 46 25.29 3.54 -17.51
N ALA A 47 24.75 2.32 -17.54
CA ALA A 47 23.36 2.07 -17.90
C ALA A 47 22.36 2.80 -16.98
N LEU A 48 22.66 2.93 -15.67
CA LEU A 48 21.82 3.71 -14.74
C LEU A 48 21.76 5.20 -15.08
N GLY A 49 22.89 5.78 -15.50
CA GLY A 49 22.95 7.18 -15.93
C GLY A 49 22.19 7.39 -17.24
N ASP A 50 22.32 6.43 -18.16
CA ASP A 50 21.72 6.50 -19.48
C ASP A 50 20.19 6.34 -19.48
N VAL A 51 19.62 5.73 -18.42
CA VAL A 51 18.16 5.62 -18.25
C VAL A 51 17.46 6.98 -18.33
N PHE A 52 18.09 8.05 -17.85
CA PHE A 52 17.49 9.39 -17.85
C PHE A 52 17.90 10.26 -19.04
N THR A 53 18.85 9.81 -19.86
CA THR A 53 19.35 10.58 -21.02
C THR A 53 18.74 10.09 -22.33
N LYS A 54 18.34 8.82 -22.41
CA LYS A 54 17.80 8.21 -23.61
C LYS A 54 16.27 8.25 -23.66
N PRO A 55 15.67 8.56 -24.82
CA PRO A 55 14.21 8.62 -24.95
C PRO A 55 13.54 7.25 -24.80
N GLU A 56 14.22 6.15 -25.18
CA GLU A 56 13.70 4.79 -25.12
C GLU A 56 13.48 4.35 -23.67
N THR A 57 14.50 4.54 -22.82
CA THR A 57 14.47 4.19 -21.39
C THR A 57 13.48 5.06 -20.62
N LEU A 58 13.43 6.36 -20.92
CA LEU A 58 12.42 7.27 -20.35
C LEU A 58 11.00 6.85 -20.75
N GLY A 59 10.81 6.45 -22.01
CA GLY A 59 9.54 5.91 -22.49
C GLY A 59 9.09 4.68 -21.71
N VAL A 60 10.02 3.76 -21.40
CA VAL A 60 9.75 2.59 -20.56
C VAL A 60 9.37 2.99 -19.14
N VAL A 61 10.13 3.88 -18.49
CA VAL A 61 9.83 4.33 -17.12
C VAL A 61 8.47 5.01 -17.05
N LEU A 62 8.18 5.95 -17.96
CA LEU A 62 6.92 6.68 -18.01
C LEU A 62 5.74 5.77 -18.37
N GLY A 63 5.91 4.90 -19.38
CA GLY A 63 4.88 3.93 -19.77
C GLY A 63 4.56 2.95 -18.63
N LEU A 64 5.57 2.53 -17.88
CA LEU A 64 5.40 1.62 -16.77
C LEU A 64 4.71 2.27 -15.57
N VAL A 65 5.18 3.46 -15.15
CA VAL A 65 4.67 4.14 -13.95
C VAL A 65 3.34 4.85 -14.26
N VAL A 66 3.34 5.72 -15.27
CA VAL A 66 2.17 6.56 -15.59
C VAL A 66 1.19 5.79 -16.47
N GLY A 67 1.69 5.11 -17.51
CA GLY A 67 0.83 4.41 -18.47
C GLY A 67 -0.02 3.32 -17.81
N LYS A 68 0.56 2.51 -16.92
CA LYS A 68 -0.21 1.48 -16.19
C LYS A 68 -1.17 2.09 -15.17
N ALA A 69 -0.75 3.09 -14.40
CA ALA A 69 -1.63 3.73 -13.43
C ALA A 69 -2.84 4.38 -14.11
N VAL A 70 -2.61 5.17 -15.17
CA VAL A 70 -3.67 5.82 -15.94
C VAL A 70 -4.54 4.81 -16.68
N GLY A 71 -3.94 3.77 -17.27
CA GLY A 71 -4.68 2.73 -17.99
C GLY A 71 -5.63 1.96 -17.07
N ILE A 72 -5.16 1.57 -15.89
CA ILE A 72 -5.98 0.80 -14.94
C ILE A 72 -6.98 1.68 -14.22
N PHE A 73 -6.59 2.87 -13.76
CA PHE A 73 -7.51 3.81 -13.14
C PHE A 73 -8.59 4.26 -14.14
N GLY A 74 -8.17 4.68 -15.33
CA GLY A 74 -9.06 5.10 -16.40
C GLY A 74 -9.97 3.97 -16.87
N GLY A 75 -9.43 2.76 -17.05
CA GLY A 75 -10.21 1.57 -17.41
C GLY A 75 -11.25 1.21 -16.35
N THR A 76 -10.87 1.26 -15.06
CA THR A 76 -11.79 1.02 -13.94
C THR A 76 -12.87 2.09 -13.88
N TRP A 77 -12.49 3.37 -14.06
CA TRP A 77 -13.43 4.49 -14.10
C TRP A 77 -14.43 4.36 -15.25
N LEU A 78 -13.94 3.99 -16.43
CA LEU A 78 -14.77 3.78 -17.62
C LEU A 78 -15.73 2.61 -17.40
N ALA A 79 -15.23 1.50 -16.86
CA ALA A 79 -16.03 0.34 -16.51
C ALA A 79 -17.15 0.71 -15.53
N ALA A 80 -16.82 1.37 -14.41
CA ALA A 80 -17.81 1.84 -13.43
C ALA A 80 -18.87 2.75 -14.08
N ARG A 81 -18.42 3.70 -14.92
CA ARG A 81 -19.30 4.67 -15.58
C ARG A 81 -20.29 4.04 -16.56
N PHE A 82 -19.89 3.00 -17.30
CA PHE A 82 -20.72 2.36 -18.33
C PHE A 82 -21.52 1.15 -17.82
N THR A 83 -21.00 0.43 -16.82
CA THR A 83 -21.67 -0.76 -16.26
C THR A 83 -22.60 -0.44 -15.10
N LYS A 84 -22.59 0.81 -14.60
CA LYS A 84 -23.24 1.22 -13.34
C LYS A 84 -22.75 0.40 -12.13
N ALA A 85 -21.54 -0.15 -12.20
CA ALA A 85 -20.91 -0.74 -11.04
C ALA A 85 -20.63 0.39 -10.04
N GLU A 86 -21.16 0.25 -8.82
CA GLU A 86 -20.90 1.17 -7.73
C GLU A 86 -19.64 0.71 -7.00
N LEU A 87 -18.80 1.68 -6.66
CA LEU A 87 -17.67 1.45 -5.76
C LEU A 87 -18.25 1.25 -4.36
N ASN A 88 -17.72 0.30 -3.58
CA ASN A 88 -18.13 0.10 -2.19
C ASN A 88 -18.09 1.46 -1.44
N ASP A 89 -19.09 1.75 -0.62
CA ASP A 89 -19.22 3.01 0.12
C ASP A 89 -18.00 3.26 1.03
N ASP A 90 -17.33 2.19 1.47
CA ASP A 90 -16.11 2.25 2.27
C ASP A 90 -14.86 2.62 1.45
N LEU A 91 -14.93 2.57 0.12
CA LEU A 91 -13.81 2.80 -0.79
C LEU A 91 -13.98 4.14 -1.52
N ALA A 92 -12.96 4.98 -1.45
CA ALA A 92 -12.93 6.22 -2.18
C ALA A 92 -12.11 6.07 -3.48
N TRP A 93 -12.38 6.91 -4.48
CA TRP A 93 -11.59 6.96 -5.72
C TRP A 93 -10.06 7.08 -5.52
N PRO A 94 -9.55 7.79 -4.50
CA PRO A 94 -8.12 7.77 -4.17
C PRO A 94 -7.58 6.39 -3.80
N ASP A 95 -8.39 5.47 -3.25
CA ASP A 95 -8.00 4.10 -2.97
C ASP A 95 -7.83 3.30 -4.26
N VAL A 96 -8.78 3.47 -5.20
CA VAL A 96 -8.68 2.88 -6.54
C VAL A 96 -7.42 3.38 -7.24
N PHE A 97 -7.10 4.68 -7.13
CA PHE A 97 -5.87 5.23 -7.70
C PHE A 97 -4.60 4.67 -7.01
N ALA A 98 -4.60 4.56 -5.69
CA ALA A 98 -3.50 3.95 -4.93
C ALA A 98 -3.25 2.50 -5.37
N VAL A 99 -4.31 1.70 -5.51
CA VAL A 99 -4.22 0.31 -6.01
C VAL A 99 -3.82 0.27 -7.48
N ALA A 100 -4.35 1.15 -8.34
CA ALA A 100 -3.97 1.22 -9.74
C ALA A 100 -2.48 1.53 -9.93
N SER A 101 -1.89 2.35 -9.05
CA SER A 101 -0.46 2.64 -9.08
C SER A 101 0.41 1.39 -8.82
N LEU A 102 -0.05 0.43 -7.99
CA LEU A 102 0.69 -0.81 -7.71
C LEU A 102 0.93 -1.63 -8.97
N ALA A 103 0.01 -1.59 -9.91
CA ALA A 103 0.16 -2.30 -11.17
C ALA A 103 1.32 -1.76 -12.02
N GLY A 104 1.81 -0.55 -11.72
CA GLY A 104 3.06 0.00 -12.21
C GLY A 104 4.29 -0.87 -11.92
N ILE A 105 4.21 -1.82 -10.98
CA ILE A 105 5.28 -2.79 -10.72
C ILE A 105 5.29 -3.84 -11.84
N GLY A 106 6.02 -3.56 -12.92
CA GLY A 106 6.08 -4.43 -14.10
C GLY A 106 7.21 -5.45 -14.11
N PHE A 107 8.18 -5.30 -13.20
CA PHE A 107 9.37 -6.13 -13.01
C PHE A 107 9.49 -7.34 -13.96
N THR A 108 8.93 -8.50 -13.64
CA THR A 108 9.18 -9.74 -14.42
C THR A 108 8.61 -9.73 -15.83
N VAL A 109 7.35 -9.32 -16.02
CA VAL A 109 6.72 -9.31 -17.35
C VAL A 109 7.33 -8.22 -18.23
N SER A 110 7.66 -7.07 -17.65
CA SER A 110 8.30 -5.98 -18.38
C SER A 110 9.76 -6.29 -18.73
N LEU A 111 10.50 -7.00 -17.87
CA LEU A 111 11.85 -7.52 -18.20
C LEU A 111 11.79 -8.50 -19.37
N LEU A 112 10.84 -9.44 -19.35
CA LEU A 112 10.64 -10.39 -20.45
C LEU A 112 10.31 -9.68 -21.77
N ILE A 113 9.36 -8.75 -21.74
CA ILE A 113 8.95 -8.00 -22.94
C ILE A 113 10.10 -7.15 -23.45
N GLY A 114 10.86 -6.48 -22.57
CA GLY A 114 12.01 -5.68 -22.96
C GLY A 114 13.11 -6.51 -23.63
N GLU A 115 13.41 -7.69 -23.08
CA GLU A 115 14.40 -8.61 -23.65
C GLU A 115 13.99 -9.14 -25.03
N LEU A 116 12.71 -9.46 -25.22
CA LEU A 116 12.20 -9.89 -26.53
C LEU A 116 12.15 -8.74 -27.55
N ALA A 117 11.77 -7.53 -27.12
CA ALA A 117 11.60 -6.37 -27.99
C ALA A 117 12.92 -5.80 -28.53
N PHE A 118 14.00 -5.91 -27.76
CA PHE A 118 15.31 -5.33 -28.11
C PHE A 118 16.42 -6.38 -28.27
N SER A 119 16.04 -7.64 -28.51
CA SER A 119 16.97 -8.79 -28.64
C SER A 119 18.09 -8.62 -29.68
N GLU A 120 17.92 -7.70 -30.65
CA GLU A 120 18.92 -7.39 -31.67
C GLU A 120 20.05 -6.44 -31.17
N ASP A 121 19.82 -5.68 -30.10
CA ASP A 121 20.80 -4.74 -29.51
C ASP A 121 21.01 -5.06 -28.02
N PRO A 122 22.13 -5.74 -27.68
CA PRO A 122 22.44 -6.09 -26.30
C PRO A 122 22.63 -4.89 -25.38
N LEU A 123 23.20 -3.78 -25.87
CA LEU A 123 23.43 -2.59 -25.04
C LEU A 123 22.11 -1.90 -24.70
N LEU A 124 21.23 -1.74 -25.69
CA LEU A 124 19.90 -1.20 -25.46
C LEU A 124 19.06 -2.11 -24.56
N THR A 125 19.21 -3.43 -24.69
CA THR A 125 18.54 -4.40 -23.80
C THR A 125 18.92 -4.18 -22.33
N ASP A 126 20.21 -3.98 -22.03
CA ASP A 126 20.69 -3.75 -20.66
C ASP A 126 20.15 -2.43 -20.08
N GLU A 127 20.10 -1.38 -20.89
CA GLU A 127 19.52 -0.08 -20.51
C GLU A 127 18.01 -0.17 -20.25
N ILE A 128 17.28 -0.92 -21.07
CA ILE A 128 15.84 -1.16 -20.89
C ILE A 128 15.58 -1.98 -19.63
N LYS A 129 16.42 -2.99 -19.34
CA LYS A 129 16.36 -3.73 -18.08
C LYS A 129 16.55 -2.80 -16.89
N ALA A 130 17.56 -1.93 -16.92
CA ALA A 130 17.76 -0.91 -15.88
C ALA A 130 16.55 0.04 -15.76
N ALA A 131 15.96 0.47 -16.86
CA ALA A 131 14.76 1.32 -16.89
C ALA A 131 13.55 0.61 -16.24
N VAL A 132 13.32 -0.68 -16.52
CA VAL A 132 12.25 -1.46 -15.91
C VAL A 132 12.47 -1.61 -14.40
N LEU A 133 13.71 -1.86 -13.96
CA LEU A 133 14.06 -1.94 -12.54
C LEU A 133 13.79 -0.62 -11.81
N ILE A 134 14.30 0.49 -12.36
CA ILE A 134 14.13 1.82 -11.78
C ILE A 134 12.65 2.23 -11.80
N GLY A 135 11.95 2.03 -12.90
CA GLY A 135 10.52 2.31 -13.02
C GLY A 135 9.68 1.49 -12.04
N SER A 136 9.99 0.19 -11.87
CA SER A 136 9.31 -0.67 -10.89
C SER A 136 9.58 -0.23 -9.45
N LEU A 137 10.81 0.22 -9.15
CA LEU A 137 11.15 0.78 -7.84
C LEU A 137 10.41 2.09 -7.58
N ILE A 138 10.37 3.00 -8.55
CA ILE A 138 9.61 4.25 -8.47
C ILE A 138 8.13 3.94 -8.23
N ALA A 139 7.54 3.02 -9.01
CA ALA A 139 6.15 2.60 -8.82
C ALA A 139 5.93 2.04 -7.41
N ALA A 140 6.79 1.13 -6.94
CA ALA A 140 6.67 0.53 -5.60
C ALA A 140 6.73 1.58 -4.48
N VAL A 141 7.65 2.56 -4.58
CA VAL A 141 7.76 3.65 -3.61
C VAL A 141 6.54 4.56 -3.66
N LEU A 142 6.11 5.00 -4.85
CA LEU A 142 4.93 5.86 -5.01
C LEU A 142 3.66 5.19 -4.50
N SER A 143 3.42 3.95 -4.87
CA SER A 143 2.27 3.17 -4.40
C SER A 143 2.34 2.92 -2.89
N GLY A 144 3.52 2.60 -2.37
CA GLY A 144 3.73 2.43 -0.93
C GLY A 144 3.39 3.69 -0.14
N ILE A 145 3.79 4.87 -0.63
CA ILE A 145 3.44 6.15 -0.02
C ILE A 145 1.93 6.38 -0.09
N LEU A 146 1.32 6.21 -1.26
CA LEU A 146 -0.12 6.43 -1.45
C LEU A 146 -0.95 5.53 -0.53
N LEU A 147 -0.65 4.23 -0.51
CA LEU A 147 -1.33 3.26 0.33
C LEU A 147 -1.12 3.54 1.81
N LYS A 148 0.08 3.97 2.21
CA LYS A 148 0.35 4.34 3.60
C LYS A 148 -0.48 5.55 4.03
N VAL A 149 -0.60 6.58 3.19
CA VAL A 149 -1.45 7.75 3.48
C VAL A 149 -2.91 7.33 3.62
N ARG A 150 -3.40 6.45 2.73
CA ARG A 150 -4.77 5.92 2.83
C ARG A 150 -4.98 5.08 4.08
N ASN A 151 -4.04 4.20 4.41
CA ASN A 151 -4.08 3.39 5.61
C ASN A 151 -4.11 4.24 6.90
N VAL A 152 -3.30 5.29 6.99
CA VAL A 152 -3.33 6.22 8.15
C VAL A 152 -4.68 6.92 8.26
N LYS A 153 -5.28 7.34 7.14
CA LYS A 153 -6.62 7.94 7.14
C LYS A 153 -7.67 6.98 7.68
N TYR A 154 -7.71 5.74 7.16
CA TYR A 154 -8.66 4.74 7.62
C TYR A 154 -8.44 4.33 9.06
N ARG A 155 -7.17 4.22 9.50
CA ARG A 155 -6.87 3.93 10.90
C ARG A 155 -7.37 5.03 11.82
N LYS A 156 -7.23 6.30 11.43
CA LYS A 156 -7.76 7.41 12.23
C LYS A 156 -9.29 7.41 12.30
N LEU A 157 -9.96 7.15 11.18
CA LEU A 157 -11.43 7.02 11.15
C LEU A 157 -11.90 5.90 12.09
N TRP A 158 -11.24 4.75 12.02
CA TRP A 158 -11.49 3.63 12.92
C TRP A 158 -11.24 4.00 14.39
N GLU A 159 -10.12 4.65 14.70
CA GLU A 159 -9.80 5.13 16.05
C GLU A 159 -10.87 6.10 16.56
N ASP A 160 -11.37 7.01 15.70
CA ASP A 160 -12.44 7.95 16.04
C ASP A 160 -13.80 7.23 16.22
N GLU A 161 -14.06 6.15 15.46
CA GLU A 161 -15.29 5.33 15.54
C GLU A 161 -15.33 4.37 16.73
N GLU A 162 -14.18 3.98 17.28
CA GLU A 162 -14.09 3.08 18.44
C GLU A 162 -13.77 3.80 19.76
N ARG A 163 -13.46 5.09 19.71
CA ARG A 163 -13.13 5.87 20.91
C ARG A 163 -14.35 5.99 21.81
N ASP A 164 -14.19 5.53 23.05
CA ASP A 164 -15.17 5.60 24.13
C ASP A 164 -14.42 6.13 25.37
N ASP A 165 -14.44 7.45 25.56
CA ASP A 165 -13.65 8.13 26.60
C ASP A 165 -14.29 8.01 28.00
N ASP A 166 -15.61 7.85 28.09
CA ASP A 166 -16.35 7.65 29.36
C ASP A 166 -16.63 6.19 29.72
N LEU A 167 -16.26 5.25 28.84
CA LEU A 167 -16.41 3.80 28.99
C LEU A 167 -17.88 3.39 29.19
N ASP A 168 -18.81 4.10 28.56
CA ASP A 168 -20.24 3.82 28.65
C ASP A 168 -20.70 2.71 27.69
N GLY A 169 -19.79 2.23 26.82
CA GLY A 169 -20.02 1.17 25.84
C GLY A 169 -20.57 1.68 24.52
N ILE A 170 -20.70 3.00 24.33
CA ILE A 170 -21.11 3.67 23.11
C ILE A 170 -19.94 4.55 22.65
N PRO A 171 -19.46 4.40 21.40
CA PRO A 171 -18.41 5.29 20.93
C PRO A 171 -18.82 6.76 20.89
N ASP A 172 -17.90 7.63 21.33
CA ASP A 172 -18.06 9.08 21.49
C ASP A 172 -18.62 9.74 20.21
N VAL A 173 -18.23 9.24 19.03
CA VAL A 173 -18.64 9.79 17.72
C VAL A 173 -20.16 9.78 17.54
N TYR A 174 -20.87 8.84 18.16
CA TYR A 174 -22.33 8.72 18.06
C TYR A 174 -23.08 9.56 19.12
N GLU A 175 -22.34 10.23 20.00
CA GLU A 175 -22.90 10.96 21.14
C GLU A 175 -22.56 12.44 21.13
N GLN A 176 -21.76 12.91 20.19
CA GLN A 176 -21.28 14.31 20.12
C GLN A 176 -22.40 15.36 20.07
N ASP A 177 -23.59 15.00 19.57
CA ASP A 177 -24.74 15.92 19.50
C ASP A 177 -25.61 15.90 20.78
N LYS A 178 -25.31 15.01 21.74
CA LYS A 178 -26.10 14.85 22.97
C LYS A 178 -25.56 15.78 24.07
N PRO A 179 -26.41 16.61 24.70
CA PRO A 179 -25.97 17.47 25.79
C PRO A 179 -25.45 16.68 27.00
N ASP A 180 -26.03 15.50 27.26
CA ASP A 180 -25.67 14.60 28.35
C ASP A 180 -24.22 14.10 28.23
N TYR A 181 -23.77 13.79 27.01
CA TYR A 181 -22.38 13.40 26.73
C TYR A 181 -21.40 14.52 27.11
N HIS A 182 -21.70 15.77 26.73
CA HIS A 182 -20.84 16.91 27.09
C HIS A 182 -20.74 17.13 28.61
N LEU A 183 -21.81 16.85 29.36
CA LEU A 183 -21.79 16.91 30.83
C LEU A 183 -20.91 15.82 31.42
N ARG A 184 -21.02 14.57 30.95
CA ARG A 184 -20.15 13.46 31.38
C ARG A 184 -18.68 13.77 31.11
N MET A 185 -18.38 14.27 29.91
CA MET A 185 -17.04 14.70 29.54
C MET A 185 -16.50 15.82 30.43
N ALA A 186 -17.32 16.84 30.73
CA ALA A 186 -16.91 17.93 31.62
C ALA A 186 -16.50 17.42 33.00
N GLU A 187 -17.29 16.51 33.59
CA GLU A 187 -16.94 15.90 34.89
C GLU A 187 -15.63 15.09 34.84
N ILE A 188 -15.39 14.34 33.76
CA ILE A 188 -14.15 13.59 33.56
C ILE A 188 -12.95 14.54 33.46
N TYR A 189 -13.07 15.63 32.70
CA TYR A 189 -12.01 16.62 32.56
C TYR A 189 -11.74 17.37 33.88
N GLU A 190 -12.76 17.70 34.65
CA GLU A 190 -12.59 18.31 35.97
C GLU A 190 -11.85 17.39 36.95
N LYS A 191 -12.20 16.09 36.97
CA LYS A 191 -11.50 15.07 37.77
C LYS A 191 -10.03 14.93 37.36
N LYS A 192 -9.75 14.79 36.06
CA LYS A 192 -8.38 14.73 35.53
C LYS A 192 -7.59 15.98 35.88
N ALA A 193 -8.18 17.17 35.75
CA ALA A 193 -7.52 18.43 36.09
C ALA A 193 -7.23 18.55 37.60
N ALA A 194 -8.14 18.08 38.47
CA ALA A 194 -7.91 18.04 39.91
C ALA A 194 -6.76 17.07 40.28
N GLU A 195 -6.68 15.91 39.62
CA GLU A 195 -5.59 14.96 39.79
C GLU A 195 -4.24 15.54 39.36
N HIS A 196 -4.17 16.18 38.18
CA HIS A 196 -2.95 16.83 37.72
C HIS A 196 -2.48 17.95 38.66
N ARG A 197 -3.39 18.75 39.21
CA ARG A 197 -3.05 19.76 40.24
C ARG A 197 -2.44 19.10 41.49
N ARG A 198 -3.04 18.02 41.98
CA ARG A 198 -2.53 17.27 43.13
C ARG A 198 -1.13 16.69 42.87
N LEU A 199 -0.90 16.13 41.68
CA LEU A 199 0.41 15.59 41.29
C LEU A 199 1.47 16.70 41.19
N ALA A 200 1.11 17.88 40.68
CA ALA A 200 2.00 19.03 40.58
C ALA A 200 2.41 19.57 41.97
N GLU A 201 1.49 19.60 42.93
CA GLU A 201 1.81 19.98 44.32
C GLU A 201 2.78 18.99 44.98
N LEU A 202 2.56 17.68 44.75
CA LEU A 202 3.44 16.62 45.28
C LEU A 202 4.85 16.68 44.65
N SER A 203 4.95 16.97 43.34
CA SER A 203 6.26 17.07 42.67
C SER A 203 7.01 18.35 43.07
N ALA A 204 6.33 19.48 43.23
CA ALA A 204 6.93 20.72 43.72
C ALA A 204 7.45 20.59 45.18
N GLY A 205 6.75 19.84 46.03
CA GLY A 205 7.21 19.54 47.39
C GLY A 205 8.44 18.61 47.45
N SER A 206 8.74 17.89 46.36
CA SER A 206 9.89 16.98 46.29
C SER A 206 11.20 17.64 45.85
N SER A 207 11.15 18.72 45.05
CA SER A 207 12.35 19.47 44.66
C SER A 207 12.96 20.28 45.83
N ASP A 208 12.15 20.66 46.81
CA ASP A 208 12.59 21.43 47.99
C ASP A 208 13.36 20.57 49.03
N ARG A 209 13.39 19.23 48.87
CA ARG A 209 14.18 18.31 49.74
C ARG A 209 15.52 17.87 49.15
N GLY A 210 15.86 18.30 47.93
CA GLY A 210 17.04 17.82 47.18
C GLY A 210 18.29 18.71 47.23
N ASP A 211 18.16 20.02 47.45
CA ASP A 211 19.28 20.97 47.48
C ASP A 211 19.56 21.46 48.90
N GLY A 212 20.16 20.59 49.72
CA GLY A 212 20.84 20.99 50.95
C GLY A 212 22.35 21.08 50.69
N PRO A 213 23.02 22.24 50.88
CA PRO A 213 24.46 22.36 50.66
C PRO A 213 25.25 21.53 51.69
N ALA A 214 26.43 21.09 51.24
CA ALA A 214 27.44 20.30 51.95
C ALA A 214 27.91 20.92 53.29
#